data_AF-A0AA47ILN1-F1
#
_entry.id   AF-A0AA47ILN1-F1
#
_cell.length_a   1.000
_cell.length_b   1.000
_cell.length_c   1.000
_cell.angle_alpha   90.00
_cell.angle_beta   90.00
_cell.angle_gamma   90.00
#
_symmetry.space_group_name_H-M   'P 1'
#
loop_
_entity.id
_entity.type
_entity.pdbx_description
1 polymer ?
#
loop_
_entity_poly.entity_id
_entity_poly.type
_entity_poly.pdbx_seq_one_letter_code
_entity_poly.pdbx_strand_id
1 'polypeptide(L)'
;MNPKLFQSAEFYHRRYHNFATVLVIPMTLLAFFLLAFSLIGKKEITVTALGSIRPTKVIAVVQSSSNNTVLTNNLGENKAVKKGDLLIQYSDKLEDSQLNAIQTQIERYERQQEALNQLKESLKQGQNLFTGDDEFGYSATVDFF
;
A
#
# COMPACT_ATOMS: atom_id res chain seq x y z
N MET A 1 -34.03 25.63 93.74
CA MET A 1 -33.96 25.23 92.32
C MET A 1 -34.79 26.22 91.51
N ASN A 2 -34.24 26.78 90.42
CA ASN A 2 -34.87 27.87 89.68
C ASN A 2 -35.88 27.30 88.65
N PRO A 3 -37.19 27.55 88.77
CA PRO A 3 -38.23 26.95 87.92
C PRO A 3 -38.12 27.36 86.43
N LYS A 4 -37.41 28.46 86.14
CA LYS A 4 -37.16 28.92 84.75
C LYS A 4 -36.31 27.94 83.94
N LEU A 5 -35.46 27.15 84.58
CA LEU A 5 -34.58 26.18 83.91
C LEU A 5 -35.38 25.01 83.30
N PHE A 6 -36.47 24.61 83.94
CA PHE A 6 -37.33 23.52 83.49
C PHE A 6 -38.22 23.95 82.31
N GLN A 7 -38.69 25.20 82.29
CA GLN A 7 -39.47 25.75 81.16
C GLN A 7 -38.65 25.78 79.86
N SER A 8 -37.35 26.10 79.94
CA SER A 8 -36.45 26.05 78.79
C SER A 8 -36.19 24.62 78.31
N ALA A 9 -35.97 23.66 79.21
CA ALA A 9 -35.69 22.27 78.83
C ALA A 9 -36.91 21.60 78.15
N GLU A 10 -38.11 21.85 78.68
CA GLU A 10 -39.35 21.27 78.15
C GLU A 10 -39.73 21.87 76.78
N PHE A 11 -39.51 23.18 76.58
CA PHE A 11 -39.75 23.85 75.30
C PHE A 11 -38.84 23.30 74.19
N TYR A 12 -37.56 23.06 74.49
CA TYR A 12 -36.63 22.41 73.56
C TYR A 12 -37.02 20.98 73.26
N HIS A 13 -37.48 20.23 74.26
CA HIS A 13 -37.89 18.85 74.07
C HIS A 13 -39.16 18.73 73.21
N ARG A 14 -40.13 19.65 73.35
CA ARG A 14 -41.37 19.67 72.52
C ARG A 14 -41.13 20.16 71.09
N ARG A 15 -40.18 21.08 70.86
CA ARG A 15 -39.88 21.68 69.53
C ARG A 15 -38.92 20.83 68.69
N TYR A 16 -37.95 20.16 69.31
CA TYR A 16 -36.84 19.47 68.64
C TYR A 16 -36.78 17.96 68.93
N HIS A 17 -37.88 17.34 69.38
CA HIS A 17 -37.91 15.91 69.68
C HIS A 17 -37.39 15.03 68.53
N ASN A 18 -37.69 15.43 67.27
CA ASN A 18 -37.28 14.71 66.07
C ASN A 18 -36.15 15.40 65.29
N PHE A 19 -35.48 16.42 65.86
CA PHE A 19 -34.45 17.19 65.13
C PHE A 19 -33.29 16.31 64.67
N ALA A 20 -32.85 15.40 65.54
CA ALA A 20 -31.83 14.41 65.20
C ALA A 20 -32.29 13.53 64.03
N THR A 21 -33.51 13.03 64.06
CA THR A 21 -34.07 12.17 62.99
C THR A 21 -34.22 12.92 61.66
N VAL A 22 -34.69 14.17 61.71
CA VAL A 22 -34.82 15.05 60.53
C VAL A 22 -33.47 15.33 59.87
N LEU A 23 -32.38 15.33 60.65
CA LEU A 23 -31.01 15.54 60.15
C LEU A 23 -30.31 14.23 59.73
N VAL A 24 -30.51 13.15 60.49
CA VAL A 24 -29.84 11.86 60.29
C VAL A 24 -30.38 11.12 59.08
N ILE A 25 -31.69 11.12 58.84
CA ILE A 25 -32.30 10.43 57.68
C ILE A 25 -31.79 10.93 56.32
N PRO A 26 -31.77 12.25 56.01
CA PRO A 26 -31.24 12.70 54.73
C PRO A 26 -29.73 12.45 54.61
N MET A 27 -28.99 12.53 55.73
CA MET A 27 -27.57 12.21 55.75
C MET A 27 -27.29 10.74 55.44
N THR A 28 -28.04 9.81 56.03
CA THR A 28 -27.88 8.38 55.74
C THR A 28 -28.29 8.06 54.31
N LEU A 29 -29.39 8.63 53.82
CA LEU A 29 -29.85 8.45 52.44
C LEU A 29 -28.83 8.96 51.42
N LEU A 30 -28.21 10.13 51.69
CA LEU A 30 -27.13 10.68 50.86
C LEU A 30 -25.89 9.76 50.88
N ALA A 31 -25.52 9.21 52.04
CA ALA A 31 -24.40 8.27 52.14
C ALA A 31 -24.66 6.99 51.32
N PHE A 32 -25.86 6.42 51.41
CA PHE A 32 -26.25 5.27 50.59
C PHE A 32 -26.27 5.59 49.09
N PHE A 33 -26.76 6.77 48.72
CA PHE A 33 -26.74 7.23 47.34
C PHE A 33 -25.31 7.33 46.78
N LEU A 34 -24.39 7.94 47.52
CA LEU A 34 -22.98 8.04 47.12
C LEU A 34 -22.32 6.66 47.03
N LEU A 35 -22.64 5.74 47.92
CA LEU A 35 -22.14 4.36 47.88
C LEU A 35 -22.62 3.65 46.61
N ALA A 36 -23.92 3.71 46.32
CA ALA A 36 -24.49 3.12 45.10
C ALA A 36 -23.92 3.77 43.83
N PHE A 37 -23.80 5.10 43.81
CA PHE A 37 -23.23 5.84 42.69
C PHE A 37 -21.75 5.50 42.48
N SER A 38 -20.97 5.28 43.54
CA SER A 38 -19.57 4.86 43.41
C SER A 38 -19.40 3.47 42.79
N LEU A 39 -20.37 2.56 43.00
CA LEU A 39 -20.34 1.23 42.41
C LEU A 39 -20.80 1.21 40.94
N ILE A 40 -21.73 2.11 40.58
CA ILE A 40 -22.33 2.17 39.24
C ILE A 40 -21.59 3.17 38.33
N GLY A 41 -20.97 4.18 38.92
CA GLY A 41 -20.31 5.29 38.23
C GLY A 41 -19.12 4.82 37.43
N LYS A 42 -19.24 4.89 36.10
CA LYS A 42 -18.14 4.60 35.17
C LYS A 42 -17.38 5.88 34.89
N LYS A 43 -16.08 5.89 35.19
CA LYS A 43 -15.20 7.00 34.81
C LYS A 43 -14.69 6.74 33.39
N GLU A 44 -15.09 7.57 32.43
CA GLU A 44 -14.50 7.53 31.09
C GLU A 44 -13.10 8.15 31.12
N ILE A 45 -12.11 7.39 30.68
CA ILE A 45 -10.73 7.88 30.49
C ILE A 45 -10.48 7.84 28.99
N THR A 46 -10.57 9.00 28.35
CA THR A 46 -10.27 9.14 26.94
C THR A 46 -8.83 9.62 26.77
N VAL A 47 -8.04 8.87 26.02
CA VAL A 47 -6.69 9.28 25.62
C VAL A 47 -6.78 9.86 24.22
N THR A 48 -6.60 11.17 24.10
CA THR A 48 -6.54 11.85 22.81
C THR A 48 -5.12 11.74 22.26
N ALA A 49 -4.94 11.04 21.15
CA ALA A 49 -3.68 10.94 20.44
C ALA A 49 -3.75 11.72 19.11
N LEU A 50 -2.67 12.43 18.78
CA LEU A 50 -2.53 13.09 17.48
C LEU A 50 -2.02 12.05 16.46
N GLY A 51 -2.89 11.66 15.54
CA GLY A 51 -2.55 10.80 14.41
C GLY A 51 -2.69 11.55 13.09
N SER A 52 -1.70 11.45 12.20
CA SER A 52 -1.83 11.93 10.82
C SER A 52 -2.29 10.79 9.91
N ILE A 53 -3.32 11.03 9.10
CA ILE A 53 -3.72 10.09 8.05
C ILE A 53 -2.66 10.13 6.95
N ARG A 54 -1.97 9.00 6.75
CA ARG A 54 -1.01 8.82 5.65
C ARG A 54 -1.47 7.67 4.76
N PRO A 55 -1.24 7.74 3.44
CA PRO A 55 -1.53 6.62 2.55
C PRO A 55 -0.74 5.38 2.97
N THR A 56 -1.42 4.23 3.08
CA THR A 56 -0.80 2.94 3.45
C THR A 56 0.26 2.49 2.44
N LYS A 57 0.16 2.98 1.20
CA LYS A 57 1.06 2.64 0.10
C LYS A 57 1.64 3.92 -0.49
N VAL A 58 2.95 3.92 -0.69
CA VAL A 58 3.69 5.02 -1.34
C VAL A 58 2.98 5.37 -2.65
N ILE A 59 2.83 6.67 -2.91
CA ILE A 59 2.36 7.19 -4.20
C ILE A 59 3.35 6.68 -5.24
N ALA A 60 2.95 5.66 -6.01
CA ALA A 60 3.78 5.16 -7.08
C ALA A 60 3.92 6.27 -8.11
N VAL A 61 5.13 6.82 -8.25
CA VAL A 61 5.42 7.78 -9.30
C VAL A 61 5.54 6.98 -10.59
N VAL A 62 4.59 7.17 -11.50
CA VAL A 62 4.66 6.58 -12.84
C VAL A 62 5.61 7.45 -13.65
N GLN A 63 6.81 6.92 -13.92
CA GLN A 63 7.80 7.58 -14.78
C GLN A 63 7.96 6.81 -16.08
N SER A 64 8.13 7.54 -17.18
CA SER A 64 8.50 6.94 -18.46
C SER A 64 9.96 6.51 -18.41
N SER A 65 10.26 5.34 -18.97
CA SER A 65 11.63 4.92 -19.28
C SER A 65 12.14 5.48 -20.61
N SER A 66 11.26 6.10 -21.41
CA SER A 66 11.56 6.61 -22.75
C SER A 66 11.23 8.10 -22.89
N ASN A 67 11.99 8.78 -23.75
CA ASN A 67 11.80 10.19 -24.11
C ASN A 67 10.92 10.37 -25.37
N ASN A 68 10.21 9.31 -25.79
CA ASN A 68 9.33 9.34 -26.96
C ASN A 68 8.17 10.33 -26.77
N THR A 69 7.63 10.84 -27.89
CA THR A 69 6.47 11.75 -27.88
C THR A 69 5.23 11.06 -27.34
N VAL A 70 4.47 11.74 -26.47
CA VAL A 70 3.18 11.24 -25.97
C VAL A 70 2.12 11.32 -27.08
N LEU A 71 1.50 10.18 -27.40
CA LEU A 71 0.37 10.09 -28.32
C LEU A 71 -0.96 10.24 -27.58
N THR A 72 -1.14 9.50 -26.48
CA THR A 72 -2.39 9.45 -25.72
C THR A 72 -2.10 9.72 -24.25
N ASN A 73 -2.87 10.62 -23.64
CA ASN A 73 -2.82 10.87 -22.20
C ASN A 73 -4.20 10.60 -21.57
N ASN A 74 -4.27 9.54 -20.76
CA ASN A 74 -5.45 9.13 -20.01
C ASN A 74 -5.34 9.48 -18.52
N LEU A 75 -4.31 10.24 -18.11
CA LEU A 75 -4.16 10.73 -16.74
C LEU A 75 -5.15 11.86 -16.47
N GLY A 76 -5.64 11.89 -15.24
CA GLY A 76 -6.47 12.97 -14.72
C GLY A 76 -6.33 13.02 -13.21
N GLU A 77 -6.53 14.21 -12.64
CA GLU A 77 -6.48 14.40 -11.20
C GLU A 77 -7.54 13.54 -10.50
N ASN A 78 -7.17 12.94 -9.37
CA ASN A 78 -8.05 12.10 -8.55
C ASN A 78 -8.66 10.90 -9.30
N LYS A 79 -8.13 10.52 -10.46
CA LYS A 79 -8.57 9.34 -11.20
C LYS A 79 -8.07 8.07 -10.52
N ALA A 80 -9.00 7.23 -10.07
CA ALA A 80 -8.67 5.91 -9.54
C ALA A 80 -8.26 4.97 -10.70
N VAL A 81 -7.11 4.30 -10.54
CA VAL A 81 -6.52 3.42 -11.56
C VAL A 81 -6.14 2.09 -10.96
N LYS A 82 -6.19 1.02 -11.75
CA LYS A 82 -5.82 -0.34 -11.39
C LYS A 82 -4.50 -0.72 -12.06
N LYS A 83 -3.86 -1.77 -11.55
CA LYS A 83 -2.66 -2.33 -12.16
C LYS A 83 -3.01 -2.84 -13.56
N GLY A 84 -2.32 -2.32 -14.58
CA GLY A 84 -2.50 -2.70 -15.98
C GLY A 84 -3.29 -1.69 -16.82
N ASP A 85 -3.86 -0.65 -16.20
CA ASP A 85 -4.58 0.39 -16.95
C ASP A 85 -3.61 1.23 -17.80
N LEU A 86 -4.00 1.51 -19.05
CA LEU A 86 -3.23 2.38 -19.95
C LEU A 86 -3.37 3.85 -19.54
N LEU A 87 -2.30 4.40 -18.96
CA LEU A 87 -2.27 5.80 -18.51
C LEU A 87 -1.71 6.75 -19.56
N ILE A 88 -0.60 6.40 -20.18
CA ILE A 88 0.07 7.18 -21.22
C ILE A 88 0.50 6.22 -22.32
N GLN A 89 0.36 6.62 -23.57
CA GLN A 89 0.91 5.92 -24.73
C GLN A 89 1.93 6.81 -25.42
N TYR A 90 3.08 6.25 -25.77
CA TYR A 90 4.17 6.93 -26.46
C TYR A 90 4.21 6.55 -27.94
N SER A 91 4.94 7.31 -28.75
CA SER A 91 5.14 7.02 -30.16
C SER A 91 6.23 5.97 -30.37
N ASP A 92 5.90 4.91 -31.11
CA ASP A 92 6.79 3.77 -31.39
C ASP A 92 7.69 3.98 -32.62
N LYS A 93 7.63 5.17 -33.24
CA LYS A 93 8.27 5.45 -34.54
C LYS A 93 9.80 5.29 -34.57
N LEU A 94 10.45 5.37 -33.42
CA LEU A 94 11.90 5.14 -33.31
C LEU A 94 12.25 3.66 -33.10
N GLU A 95 11.31 2.86 -32.61
CA GLU A 95 11.53 1.45 -32.28
C GLU A 95 11.40 0.56 -33.52
N ASP A 96 10.43 0.80 -34.41
CA ASP A 96 10.19 -0.08 -35.57
C ASP A 96 11.39 -0.24 -36.51
N SER A 97 12.09 0.84 -36.86
CA SER A 97 13.24 0.76 -37.76
C SER A 97 14.44 0.06 -37.12
N GLN A 98 14.65 0.29 -35.82
CA GLN A 98 15.69 -0.38 -35.05
C GLN A 98 15.37 -1.85 -34.86
N LEU A 99 14.11 -2.18 -34.58
CA LEU A 99 13.62 -3.54 -34.41
C LEU A 99 13.77 -4.34 -35.70
N ASN A 100 13.41 -3.75 -36.85
CA ASN A 100 13.64 -4.36 -38.15
C ASN A 100 15.14 -4.58 -38.46
N ALA A 101 15.99 -3.60 -38.14
CA ALA A 101 17.44 -3.74 -38.33
C ALA A 101 18.02 -4.85 -37.45
N ILE A 102 17.61 -4.93 -36.18
CA ILE A 102 18.00 -5.99 -35.24
C ILE A 102 17.50 -7.36 -35.73
N GLN A 103 16.25 -7.44 -36.18
CA GLN A 103 15.66 -8.68 -36.70
C GLN A 103 16.42 -9.18 -37.93
N THR A 104 16.75 -8.28 -38.86
CA THR A 104 17.58 -8.60 -40.04
C THR A 104 18.96 -9.11 -39.63
N GLN A 105 19.55 -8.51 -38.59
CA GLN A 105 20.85 -8.91 -38.08
C GLN A 105 20.80 -10.28 -37.40
N ILE A 106 19.73 -10.59 -36.65
CA ILE A 106 19.50 -11.92 -36.06
C ILE A 106 19.40 -12.97 -37.16
N GLU A 107 18.55 -12.75 -38.16
CA GLU A 107 18.35 -13.70 -39.26
C GLU A 107 19.65 -13.97 -40.03
N ARG A 108 20.46 -12.94 -40.27
CA ARG A 108 21.77 -13.09 -40.89
C ARG A 108 22.71 -13.94 -40.03
N TYR A 109 22.73 -13.73 -38.71
CA TYR A 109 23.58 -14.53 -37.81
C TYR A 109 23.12 -15.98 -37.70
N GLU A 110 21.82 -16.24 -37.73
CA GLU A 110 21.29 -17.61 -37.75
C GLU A 110 21.73 -18.34 -39.03
N ARG A 111 21.59 -17.71 -40.20
CA ARG A 111 22.08 -18.27 -41.47
C ARG A 111 23.60 -18.49 -41.46
N GLN A 112 24.35 -17.56 -40.88
CA GLN A 112 25.81 -17.70 -40.74
C GLN A 112 26.18 -18.88 -39.84
N GLN A 113 25.47 -19.07 -38.73
CA GLN A 113 25.69 -20.18 -37.82
C GLN A 113 25.40 -21.53 -38.49
N GLU A 114 24.33 -21.61 -39.29
CA GLU A 114 24.00 -22.81 -40.06
C GLU A 114 25.08 -23.12 -41.10
N ALA A 115 25.52 -22.12 -41.87
CA ALA A 115 26.58 -22.27 -42.85
C ALA A 115 27.93 -22.68 -42.21
N LEU A 116 28.28 -22.14 -41.04
CA LEU A 116 29.47 -22.56 -40.29
C LEU A 116 29.37 -23.99 -39.77
N ASN A 117 28.18 -24.43 -39.35
CA ASN A 117 27.96 -25.82 -38.96
C ASN A 117 28.11 -26.77 -40.16
N GLN A 118 27.58 -26.39 -41.33
CA GLN A 118 27.79 -27.14 -42.58
C GLN A 118 29.27 -27.18 -42.98
N LEU A 119 30.01 -26.07 -42.83
CA LEU A 119 31.47 -26.05 -43.04
C LEU A 119 32.17 -27.05 -42.13
N LYS A 120 31.85 -27.02 -40.84
CA LYS A 120 32.43 -27.91 -39.83
C LYS A 120 32.17 -29.38 -40.16
N GLU A 121 30.96 -29.73 -40.61
CA GLU A 121 30.63 -31.11 -41.00
C GLU A 121 31.32 -31.50 -42.32
N SER A 122 31.41 -30.58 -43.28
CA SER A 122 32.13 -30.80 -44.55
C SER A 122 33.61 -31.10 -44.31
N LEU A 123 34.27 -30.32 -43.44
CA LEU A 123 35.67 -30.53 -43.06
C LEU A 123 35.90 -31.86 -42.31
N LYS A 124 34.94 -32.32 -41.51
CA LYS A 124 35.04 -33.62 -40.83
C LYS A 124 34.91 -34.81 -41.78
N GLN A 125 34.03 -34.69 -42.78
CA GLN A 125 33.74 -35.77 -43.74
C GLN A 125 34.70 -35.76 -44.94
N GLY A 126 35.48 -34.70 -45.12
CA GLY A 126 36.40 -34.54 -46.25
C GLY A 126 35.67 -34.37 -47.59
N GLN A 127 34.40 -33.96 -47.55
CA GLN A 127 33.54 -33.76 -48.69
C GLN A 127 32.81 -32.42 -48.53
N ASN A 128 32.75 -31.65 -49.60
CA ASN A 128 31.97 -30.42 -49.63
C ASN A 128 30.46 -30.75 -49.58
N LEU A 129 29.79 -30.36 -48.49
CA LEU A 129 28.35 -30.58 -48.26
C LEU A 129 27.48 -29.36 -48.64
N PHE A 130 28.08 -28.28 -49.14
CA PHE A 130 27.34 -27.10 -49.59
C PHE A 130 26.64 -27.42 -50.92
N THR A 131 25.30 -27.34 -50.94
CA THR A 131 24.46 -27.76 -52.09
C THR A 131 23.69 -26.59 -52.72
N GLY A 132 24.24 -25.37 -52.70
CA GLY A 132 23.58 -24.19 -53.23
C GLY A 132 24.39 -22.90 -53.15
N ASP A 133 23.68 -21.77 -53.24
CA ASP A 133 24.25 -20.42 -53.13
C ASP A 133 24.75 -20.17 -51.71
N ASP A 134 26.03 -19.85 -51.58
CA ASP A 134 26.71 -19.69 -50.31
C ASP A 134 26.86 -18.22 -49.97
N GLU A 135 25.89 -17.70 -49.20
CA GLU A 135 25.81 -16.29 -48.79
C GLU A 135 27.10 -15.80 -48.10
N PHE A 136 27.91 -16.70 -47.52
CA PHE A 136 29.10 -16.35 -46.72
C PHE A 136 30.44 -16.83 -47.33
N GLY A 137 30.42 -17.61 -48.42
CA GLY A 137 31.62 -18.07 -49.14
C GLY A 137 32.46 -19.13 -48.41
N TYR A 138 31.88 -19.87 -47.46
CA TYR A 138 32.55 -20.93 -46.71
C TYR A 138 32.86 -22.20 -47.53
N SER A 139 32.07 -22.50 -48.55
CA SER A 139 32.29 -23.59 -49.50
C SER A 139 33.69 -23.58 -50.12
N ALA A 140 34.19 -22.40 -50.50
CA ALA A 140 35.53 -22.24 -51.09
C ALA A 140 36.67 -22.66 -50.14
N THR A 141 36.44 -22.66 -48.82
CA THR A 141 37.45 -23.11 -47.86
C THR A 141 37.59 -24.64 -47.79
N VAL A 142 36.55 -25.38 -48.18
CA VAL A 142 36.59 -26.85 -48.23
C VAL A 142 37.35 -27.33 -49.45
N ASP A 143 37.22 -26.64 -50.59
CA ASP A 143 37.87 -27.02 -51.86
C ASP A 143 39.41 -26.90 -51.84
N PHE A 144 39.96 -26.23 -50.82
CA PHE A 144 41.41 -26.09 -50.61
C PHE A 144 42.05 -27.23 -49.79
N PHE A 145 41.26 -28.16 -49.26
CA PHE A 145 41.72 -29.34 -48.50
C PHE A 145 41.51 -30.64 -49.30
#